data_AF-A0AAW9HXR0-F1
#
_entry.id   AF-A0AAW9HXR0-F1
#
_cell.length_a   1.000
_cell.length_b   1.000
_cell.length_c   1.000
_cell.angle_alpha   90.00
_cell.angle_beta   90.00
_cell.angle_gamma   90.00
#
_symmetry.space_group_name_H-M   'P 1'
#
loop_
_entity.id
_entity.type
_entity.pdbx_description
1 polymer ?
#
loop_
_entity_poly.entity_id
_entity_poly.type
_entity_poly.pdbx_seq_one_letter_code
_entity_poly.pdbx_strand_id
1 'polypeptide(L)'
;LKGAKVTATDLRAGAALILAGLVSEGTTEVGGVQHIDRGYVHLAEKLSGLGADIWRISTEDQSSEKVSKKVASETEDAKVFKVQPTWG
;
A
#
# COMPACT_ATOMS: atom_id res chain seq x y z
N LEU A 1 8.93 -12.64 0.47
CA LEU A 1 9.03 -11.33 1.17
C LEU A 1 7.64 -11.04 1.73
N LYS A 2 7.46 -10.28 2.81
CA LYS A 2 6.11 -9.97 3.32
C LYS A 2 5.73 -8.51 3.13
N GLY A 3 4.46 -8.26 2.85
CA GLY A 3 3.91 -6.92 2.71
C GLY A 3 4.07 -6.08 3.97
N ALA A 4 4.38 -4.80 3.80
CA ALA A 4 4.66 -3.86 4.88
C ALA A 4 4.28 -2.41 4.50
N LYS A 5 4.18 -1.54 5.51
CA LYS A 5 4.04 -0.08 5.31
C LYS A 5 5.43 0.54 5.19
N VAL A 6 5.73 1.15 4.04
CA VAL A 6 7.04 1.71 3.69
C VAL A 6 6.88 3.12 3.11
N THR A 7 7.94 3.93 3.13
CA THR A 7 7.90 5.32 2.64
C THR A 7 9.04 5.58 1.65
N ALA A 8 8.71 6.09 0.47
CA ALA A 8 9.68 6.52 -0.53
C ALA A 8 10.41 7.80 -0.08
N THR A 9 11.75 7.74 -0.01
CA THR A 9 12.65 8.88 0.26
C THR A 9 12.95 9.71 -0.99
N ASP A 10 12.91 9.08 -2.16
CA ASP A 10 13.30 9.64 -3.44
C ASP A 10 12.65 8.86 -4.60
N LEU A 11 12.82 9.40 -5.81
CA LEU A 11 12.23 8.89 -7.05
C LEU A 11 12.61 7.43 -7.35
N ARG A 12 13.87 7.03 -7.11
CA ARG A 12 14.36 5.69 -7.47
C ARG A 12 14.05 4.68 -6.38
N ALA A 13 14.21 5.05 -5.10
CA ALA A 13 13.77 4.21 -3.99
C ALA A 13 12.26 3.92 -4.06
N GLY A 14 11.43 4.91 -4.37
CA GLY A 14 9.98 4.70 -4.47
C GLY A 14 9.56 3.70 -5.56
N ALA A 15 10.20 3.76 -6.74
CA ALA A 15 9.97 2.75 -7.78
C ALA A 15 10.47 1.35 -7.37
N ALA A 16 11.62 1.26 -6.69
CA ALA A 16 12.13 -0.01 -6.17
C ALA A 16 11.23 -0.61 -5.08
N LEU A 17 10.63 0.22 -4.21
CA LEU A 17 9.66 -0.21 -3.19
C LEU A 17 8.36 -0.74 -3.81
N ILE A 18 7.87 -0.13 -4.89
CA ILE A 18 6.71 -0.64 -5.64
C ILE A 18 7.02 -2.02 -6.22
N LEU A 19 8.17 -2.19 -6.88
CA LEU A 19 8.57 -3.48 -7.46
C LEU A 19 8.79 -4.56 -6.38
N ALA A 20 9.37 -4.19 -5.22
CA ALA A 20 9.49 -5.10 -4.07
C ALA A 20 8.12 -5.49 -3.50
N GLY A 21 7.15 -4.57 -3.49
CA GLY A 21 5.77 -4.82 -3.08
C GLY A 21 5.05 -5.82 -4.00
N LEU A 22 5.20 -5.69 -5.32
CA LEU A 22 4.64 -6.62 -6.31
C LEU A 22 5.22 -8.05 -6.23
N VAL A 23 6.36 -8.23 -5.55
CA VAL A 23 7.01 -9.54 -5.31
C VAL A 23 6.86 -9.96 -3.83
N SER A 24 6.03 -9.27 -3.06
CA SER A 24 5.76 -9.57 -1.64
C SER A 24 4.47 -10.38 -1.43
N GLU A 25 4.48 -11.25 -0.42
CA GLU A 25 3.34 -11.95 0.12
C GLU A 25 2.47 -10.97 0.91
N GLY A 26 1.31 -10.62 0.36
CA GLY A 26 0.35 -9.70 0.97
C GLY A 26 0.63 -8.21 0.67
N THR A 27 -0.25 -7.33 1.14
CA THR A 27 -0.28 -5.93 0.72
C THR A 27 0.92 -5.13 1.21
N THR A 28 1.60 -4.43 0.29
CA THR A 28 2.61 -3.42 0.61
C THR A 28 2.02 -2.02 0.41
N GLU A 29 2.05 -1.20 1.45
CA GLU A 29 1.63 0.20 1.39
C GLU A 29 2.86 1.10 1.13
N VAL A 30 2.95 1.74 -0.04
CA VAL A 30 4.03 2.67 -0.37
C VAL A 30 3.60 4.12 -0.19
N GLY A 31 3.96 4.72 0.95
CA GLY A 31 3.88 6.16 1.19
C GLY A 31 5.00 6.95 0.49
N GLY A 32 4.97 8.27 0.59
CA GLY A 32 5.97 9.14 -0.05
C GLY A 32 5.78 9.35 -1.55
N VAL A 33 4.57 9.13 -2.07
CA VAL A 33 4.23 9.14 -3.50
C VAL A 33 4.65 10.44 -4.21
N GLN A 34 4.73 11.57 -3.49
CA GLN A 34 5.23 12.85 -4.01
C GLN A 34 6.69 12.84 -4.52
N HIS A 35 7.47 11.81 -4.18
CA HIS A 35 8.81 11.59 -4.75
C HIS A 35 8.75 10.79 -6.07
N ILE A 36 7.75 9.92 -6.22
CA ILE A 36 7.54 9.03 -7.37
C ILE A 36 6.93 9.81 -8.54
N ASP A 37 5.90 10.62 -8.26
CA ASP A 37 5.12 11.35 -9.26
C ASP A 37 5.93 12.41 -10.01
N ARG A 38 7.06 12.84 -9.44
CA ARG A 38 8.03 13.77 -10.08
C ARG A 38 8.77 13.17 -11.29
N GLY A 39 8.71 11.86 -11.50
CA GLY A 39 9.39 11.20 -12.62
C GLY A 39 8.66 9.98 -13.20
N TYR A 40 7.70 9.39 -12.50
CA TYR A 40 6.91 8.26 -12.98
C TYR A 40 5.41 8.60 -13.06
N VAL A 41 5.08 9.47 -14.02
CA VAL A 41 3.70 9.86 -14.35
C VAL A 41 2.87 8.61 -14.72
N HIS A 42 1.69 8.47 -14.08
CA HIS A 42 0.75 7.36 -14.27
C HIS A 42 1.35 5.94 -14.06
N LEU A 43 2.29 5.79 -13.11
CA LEU A 43 2.99 4.51 -12.87
C LEU A 43 2.04 3.35 -12.48
N ALA A 44 1.10 3.60 -11.57
CA ALA A 44 0.17 2.57 -11.11
C ALA A 44 -0.74 2.09 -12.25
N GLU A 45 -1.29 3.01 -13.04
CA GLU A 45 -2.12 2.70 -14.21
C GLU A 45 -1.34 1.91 -15.28
N LYS A 46 -0.07 2.27 -15.53
CA LYS A 46 0.80 1.55 -16.48
C LYS A 46 1.13 0.14 -16.01
N LEU A 47 1.39 -0.06 -14.72
CA LEU A 47 1.65 -1.38 -14.15
C LEU A 47 0.37 -2.22 -14.11
N SER A 48 -0.77 -1.64 -13.73
CA SER A 48 -2.08 -2.30 -13.76
C SER A 48 -2.50 -2.71 -15.18
N GLY A 49 -2.24 -1.87 -16.18
CA GLY A 49 -2.40 -2.20 -17.61
C GLY A 49 -1.47 -3.31 -18.13
N LEU A 50 -0.44 -3.70 -17.36
CA LEU A 50 0.41 -4.87 -17.60
C LEU A 50 0.00 -6.09 -16.74
N GLY A 51 -1.11 -6.00 -15.99
CA GLY A 51 -1.63 -7.07 -15.13
C GLY A 51 -1.07 -7.08 -13.69
N ALA A 52 -0.38 -6.03 -13.24
CA ALA A 52 0.06 -5.92 -11.86
C ALA A 52 -1.09 -5.50 -10.93
N ASP A 53 -1.20 -6.14 -9.76
CA ASP A 53 -2.17 -5.77 -8.74
C ASP A 53 -1.69 -4.54 -7.95
N ILE A 54 -2.06 -3.35 -8.43
CA ILE A 54 -1.65 -2.06 -7.86
C ILE A 54 -2.70 -0.98 -8.12
N TRP A 55 -3.06 -0.26 -7.06
CA TRP A 55 -4.02 0.85 -7.09
C TRP A 55 -3.51 2.03 -6.25
N ARG A 56 -4.12 3.20 -6.44
CA ARG A 56 -3.96 4.34 -5.51
C ARG A 56 -5.12 4.35 -4.52
N ILE A 57 -4.82 4.66 -3.26
CA ILE A 57 -5.79 4.89 -2.20
C ILE A 57 -5.79 6.39 -1.87
N SER A 58 -6.98 6.99 -1.78
CA SER A 58 -7.12 8.41 -1.43
C SER A 58 -7.04 8.58 0.08
N THR A 59 -6.75 9.79 0.55
CA THR A 59 -6.61 10.05 2.00
C THR A 59 -7.92 9.80 2.76
N GLU A 60 -9.08 9.93 2.11
CA GLU A 60 -10.40 9.59 2.65
C GLU A 60 -10.64 8.08 2.85
N ASP A 61 -9.99 7.22 2.03
CA ASP A 61 -10.17 5.75 2.06
C ASP A 61 -9.47 5.08 3.24
N GLN A 62 -8.58 5.80 3.94
CA GLN A 62 -7.81 5.33 5.09
C GLN A 62 -8.69 5.06 6.33
N SER A 63 -9.99 4.73 6.20
CA SER A 63 -11.02 5.15 7.17
C SER A 63 -11.94 4.09 7.82
N SER A 64 -11.68 2.77 7.76
CA SER A 64 -12.47 1.72 8.47
C SER A 64 -11.82 0.40 9.03
N GLU A 65 -10.60 0.34 9.62
CA GLU A 65 -9.95 -1.00 9.94
C GLU A 65 -8.99 -1.21 11.13
N LYS A 66 -8.49 -0.21 11.89
CA LYS A 66 -7.96 -0.57 13.23
C LYS A 66 -9.09 -1.12 14.14
N VAL A 67 -10.35 -0.85 13.79
CA VAL A 67 -11.54 -1.57 14.28
C VAL A 67 -11.29 -3.07 14.11
N SER A 68 -11.36 -3.80 15.22
CA SER A 68 -10.95 -5.21 15.31
C SER A 68 -9.43 -5.46 15.20
N LYS A 69 -8.65 -4.77 16.05
CA LYS A 69 -7.77 -5.48 17.00
C LYS A 69 -7.46 -4.69 18.29
N LYS A 70 -8.49 -4.21 19.00
CA LYS A 70 -8.30 -3.45 20.24
C LYS A 70 -9.42 -3.58 21.30
N VAL A 71 -9.50 -4.73 21.96
CA VAL A 71 -10.10 -4.84 23.32
C VAL A 71 -9.17 -5.65 24.22
N ALA A 72 -7.93 -5.17 24.33
CA ALA A 72 -6.95 -5.46 25.37
C ALA A 72 -5.80 -4.45 25.20
N SER A 73 -5.56 -3.64 26.25
CA SER A 73 -4.63 -2.49 26.35
C SER A 73 -4.79 -1.28 25.40
N GLU A 74 -4.49 -0.10 25.96
CA GLU A 74 -4.85 1.25 25.50
C GLU A 74 -4.18 1.76 24.20
N THR A 75 -4.66 2.93 23.73
CA THR A 75 -4.15 3.79 22.64
C THR A 75 -4.72 3.58 21.21
N GLU A 76 -5.77 4.36 20.93
CA GLU A 76 -6.16 5.01 19.65
C GLU A 76 -6.55 4.16 18.41
N ASP A 77 -7.85 3.86 18.35
CA ASP A 77 -8.60 3.23 17.26
C ASP A 77 -8.78 4.10 16.00
N ALA A 78 -8.99 3.43 14.86
CA ALA A 78 -9.04 3.95 13.49
C ALA A 78 -9.66 2.85 12.57
N LYS A 79 -9.88 2.89 11.24
CA LYS A 79 -9.34 3.64 10.08
C LYS A 79 -8.18 2.95 9.25
N VAL A 80 -8.55 2.06 8.26
CA VAL A 80 -7.96 1.51 6.95
C VAL A 80 -9.03 0.55 6.26
N PHE A 81 -8.79 -0.68 5.69
CA PHE A 81 -9.84 -1.70 5.27
C PHE A 81 -9.40 -3.20 5.08
N LYS A 82 -10.15 -4.24 5.58
CA LYS A 82 -9.82 -5.72 5.52
C LYS A 82 -10.59 -6.55 4.46
N VAL A 83 -9.87 -7.41 3.73
CA VAL A 83 -10.39 -8.52 2.87
C VAL A 83 -9.42 -9.73 2.85
N GLN A 84 -9.87 -10.90 2.36
CA GLN A 84 -9.07 -12.15 2.26
C GLN A 84 -9.49 -13.01 1.03
N PRO A 85 -8.58 -13.77 0.38
CA PRO A 85 -8.91 -14.73 -0.68
C PRO A 85 -9.47 -16.06 -0.13
N THR A 86 -10.19 -16.83 -0.96
CA THR A 86 -11.07 -17.93 -0.51
C THR A 86 -10.95 -19.23 -1.33
N TRP A 87 -9.72 -19.74 -1.49
CA TRP A 87 -9.47 -21.05 -2.11
C TRP A 87 -8.38 -21.82 -1.33
N GLY A 88 -8.42 -23.16 -1.41
CA GLY A 88 -7.48 -24.09 -0.78
C GLY A 88 -7.54 -25.46 -1.45
#